data_AF-A0A1E5URF5-F1
#
_entry.id   AF-A0A1E5URF5-F1
#
_cell.length_a   1.000
_cell.length_b   1.000
_cell.length_c   1.000
_cell.angle_alpha   90.00
_cell.angle_beta   90.00
_cell.angle_gamma   90.00
#
_symmetry.space_group_name_H-M   'P 1'
#
loop_
_entity.id
_entity.type
_entity.pdbx_description
1 polymer ?
#
loop_
_entity_poly.entity_id
_entity_poly.type
_entity_poly.pdbx_seq_one_letter_code
_entity_poly.pdbx_strand_id
1 'polypeptide(L)'
;MLRDDAAMPVSPGGRGGEGASSTGNDEEAEIVRLALSVVQEAKAVRHKRAGIQQLVQFTQQLADLMQQLQSLGLSQDDVTLSNLKKLLQEASRTVSPNEQRRNNKRMAQDDNILEVAYRIEYFVQILPFIAMRDV
;
A
#
# COMPACT_ATOMS: atom_id res chain seq x y z
N MET A 1 67.24 -5.70 27.77
CA MET A 1 66.65 -5.73 26.41
C MET A 1 65.24 -6.28 26.56
N LEU A 2 64.23 -5.39 26.50
CA LEU A 2 63.13 -5.36 25.50
C LEU A 2 62.25 -6.64 25.54
N ARG A 3 61.01 -6.58 26.07
CA ARG A 3 59.70 -6.43 25.34
C ARG A 3 59.53 -7.53 24.26
N ASP A 4 58.46 -8.33 24.26
CA ASP A 4 57.11 -7.89 23.92
C ASP A 4 55.96 -8.70 24.57
N ASP A 5 54.91 -7.92 24.81
CA ASP A 5 53.53 -8.25 25.14
C ASP A 5 52.77 -8.55 23.83
N ALA A 6 52.02 -9.65 23.73
CA ALA A 6 51.10 -9.85 22.60
C ALA A 6 49.98 -10.86 22.92
N ALA A 7 48.83 -10.28 23.28
CA ALA A 7 47.50 -10.58 22.78
C ALA A 7 46.84 -11.96 23.09
N MET A 8 46.04 -11.96 24.16
CA MET A 8 44.79 -12.72 24.20
C MET A 8 43.79 -12.12 23.19
N PRO A 9 43.14 -12.90 22.31
CA PRO A 9 42.07 -12.38 21.47
C PRO A 9 40.79 -12.27 22.30
N VAL A 10 40.60 -11.12 22.95
CA VAL A 10 39.25 -10.61 23.23
C VAL A 10 38.78 -9.90 21.97
N SER A 11 37.88 -10.53 21.22
CA SER A 11 37.10 -9.81 20.22
C SER A 11 35.95 -9.09 20.94
N PRO A 12 35.94 -7.75 20.96
CA PRO A 12 34.81 -6.96 21.40
C PRO A 12 33.83 -6.80 20.23
N GLY A 13 32.56 -6.55 20.54
CA GLY A 13 31.68 -5.82 19.63
C GLY A 13 30.96 -6.66 18.60
N GLY A 14 29.74 -7.03 18.95
CA GLY A 14 28.73 -7.54 18.03
C GLY A 14 27.33 -7.34 18.60
N ARG A 15 27.09 -6.18 19.22
CA ARG A 15 25.75 -5.67 19.53
C ARG A 15 25.06 -5.35 18.20
N GLY A 16 24.48 -6.36 17.56
CA GLY A 16 23.28 -6.15 16.75
C GLY A 16 22.12 -6.08 17.73
N GLY A 17 21.72 -4.92 18.25
CA GLY A 17 21.58 -3.70 17.48
C GLY A 17 20.38 -3.88 16.57
N GLU A 18 19.21 -3.53 17.12
CA GLU A 18 18.02 -3.13 16.38
C GLU A 18 17.37 -4.18 15.45
N GLY A 19 16.58 -5.07 16.05
CA GLY A 19 15.32 -5.52 15.44
C GLY A 19 14.17 -4.55 15.76
N ALA A 20 14.47 -3.25 15.85
CA ALA A 20 13.46 -2.23 16.10
C ALA A 20 12.68 -1.99 14.82
N SER A 21 11.47 -2.55 14.78
CA SER A 21 10.33 -2.12 13.95
C SER A 21 10.65 -1.74 12.50
N SER A 22 10.87 -2.73 11.64
CA SER A 22 10.75 -2.53 10.18
C SER A 22 9.38 -2.91 9.64
N THR A 23 8.41 -3.26 10.50
CA THR A 23 7.10 -3.76 10.06
C THR A 23 6.30 -2.73 9.28
N GLY A 24 6.39 -1.44 9.63
CA GLY A 24 5.62 -0.38 8.96
C GLY A 24 5.97 -0.21 7.48
N ASN A 25 7.26 -0.17 7.14
CA ASN A 25 7.71 -0.02 5.75
C ASN A 25 7.30 -1.22 4.87
N ASP A 26 7.28 -2.44 5.43
CA ASP A 26 6.86 -3.63 4.71
C ASP A 26 5.35 -3.61 4.39
N GLU A 27 4.52 -3.10 5.31
CA GLU A 27 3.08 -2.98 5.11
C GLU A 27 2.71 -1.88 4.12
N GLU A 28 3.37 -0.72 4.19
CA GLU A 28 3.16 0.35 3.22
C GLU A 28 3.58 -0.08 1.81
N ALA A 29 4.68 -0.83 1.67
CA ALA A 29 5.11 -1.43 0.41
C ALA A 29 4.10 -2.48 -0.09
N GLU A 30 3.51 -3.29 0.80
CA GLU A 30 2.47 -4.25 0.45
C GLU A 30 1.21 -3.55 -0.10
N ILE A 31 0.81 -2.42 0.49
CA ILE A 31 -0.33 -1.62 0.03
C ILE A 31 -0.08 -1.05 -1.36
N VAL A 32 1.11 -0.47 -1.60
CA VAL A 32 1.49 0.01 -2.94
C VAL A 32 1.44 -1.14 -3.95
N ARG A 33 1.95 -2.32 -3.59
CA ARG A 33 1.91 -3.50 -4.47
C ARG A 33 0.47 -3.95 -4.76
N LEU A 34 -0.40 -3.95 -3.76
CA LEU A 34 -1.83 -4.28 -3.92
C LEU A 34 -2.53 -3.26 -4.83
N ALA A 35 -2.27 -1.97 -4.65
CA ALA A 35 -2.84 -0.90 -5.48
C ALA A 35 -2.43 -1.07 -6.96
N LEU A 36 -1.16 -1.35 -7.23
CA LEU A 36 -0.68 -1.63 -8.58
C LEU A 36 -1.30 -2.91 -9.17
N SER A 37 -1.53 -3.96 -8.36
CA SER A 37 -2.23 -5.18 -8.80
C SER A 37 -3.66 -4.87 -9.24
N VAL A 38 -4.41 -4.12 -8.41
CA VAL A 38 -5.77 -3.67 -8.72
C VAL A 38 -5.80 -2.87 -10.02
N VAL A 39 -4.85 -1.97 -10.23
CA VAL A 39 -4.72 -1.20 -11.49
C VAL A 39 -4.51 -2.12 -12.69
N GLN A 40 -3.65 -3.15 -12.56
CA GLN A 40 -3.42 -4.10 -13.65
C GLN A 40 -4.65 -4.96 -13.94
N GLU A 41 -5.31 -5.47 -12.90
CA GLU A 41 -6.54 -6.25 -13.01
C GLU A 41 -7.64 -5.42 -13.67
N ALA A 42 -7.83 -4.17 -13.22
CA ALA A 42 -8.79 -3.23 -13.77
C ALA A 42 -8.50 -2.87 -15.23
N LYS A 43 -7.23 -2.69 -15.61
CA LYS A 43 -6.82 -2.49 -17.02
C LYS A 43 -7.04 -3.73 -17.89
N ALA A 44 -6.92 -4.92 -17.31
CA ALA A 44 -7.19 -6.18 -18.01
C ALA A 44 -8.69 -6.39 -18.30
N VAL A 45 -9.58 -5.74 -17.54
CA VAL A 45 -11.02 -5.72 -17.83
C VAL A 45 -11.28 -4.88 -19.07
N ARG A 46 -11.57 -5.55 -20.19
CA ARG A 46 -11.84 -4.93 -21.51
C ARG A 46 -13.11 -4.05 -21.57
N HIS A 47 -13.88 -3.97 -20.49
CA HIS A 47 -15.06 -3.11 -20.45
C HIS A 47 -14.64 -1.65 -20.20
N LYS A 48 -14.86 -0.78 -21.19
CA LYS A 48 -14.74 0.69 -21.11
C LYS A 48 -15.81 1.28 -20.18
N ARG A 49 -15.84 0.89 -18.92
CA ARG A 49 -16.72 1.43 -17.90
C ARG A 49 -16.01 2.61 -17.24
N ALA A 50 -16.67 3.77 -17.22
CA ALA A 50 -16.14 4.98 -16.59
C ALA A 50 -15.70 4.73 -15.13
N GLY A 51 -16.46 3.91 -14.38
CA GLY A 51 -16.10 3.51 -13.03
C GLY A 51 -14.78 2.74 -12.93
N ILE A 52 -14.46 1.87 -13.89
CA ILE A 52 -13.17 1.16 -13.93
C ILE A 52 -12.02 2.13 -14.22
N GLN A 53 -12.25 3.10 -15.10
CA GLN A 53 -11.26 4.14 -15.40
C GLN A 53 -11.00 5.02 -14.17
N GLN A 54 -12.05 5.43 -13.45
CA GLN A 54 -11.94 6.19 -12.21
C GLN A 54 -11.22 5.38 -11.13
N LEU A 55 -11.58 4.10 -10.97
CA LEU A 55 -10.90 3.20 -10.04
C LEU A 55 -9.41 3.11 -10.35
N VAL A 56 -9.03 2.88 -11.61
CA VAL A 56 -7.62 2.85 -12.04
C VAL A 56 -6.93 4.16 -11.72
N GLN A 57 -7.56 5.29 -12.01
CA GLN A 57 -6.98 6.61 -11.80
C GLN A 57 -6.72 6.86 -10.31
N PHE A 58 -7.72 6.69 -9.45
CA PHE A 58 -7.59 6.94 -8.02
C PHE A 58 -6.66 5.94 -7.35
N THR A 59 -6.69 4.67 -7.75
CA THR A 59 -5.80 3.65 -7.20
C THR A 59 -4.34 3.89 -7.59
N GLN A 60 -4.09 4.40 -8.81
CA GLN A 60 -2.76 4.82 -9.23
C GLN A 60 -2.29 6.03 -8.43
N GLN A 61 -3.13 7.06 -8.27
CA GLN A 61 -2.82 8.23 -7.47
C GLN A 61 -2.54 7.88 -6.01
N LEU A 62 -3.28 6.91 -5.45
CA LEU A 62 -3.03 6.39 -4.11
C LEU A 62 -1.65 5.72 -4.01
N ALA A 63 -1.28 4.89 -4.98
CA ALA A 63 0.03 4.24 -5.00
C ALA A 63 1.16 5.28 -5.07
N ASP A 64 1.03 6.26 -5.96
CA ASP A 64 2.02 7.33 -6.12
C ASP A 64 2.14 8.17 -4.84
N LEU A 65 1.01 8.51 -4.22
CA LEU A 65 0.99 9.26 -2.96
C LEU A 65 1.64 8.47 -1.82
N MET A 66 1.31 7.19 -1.67
CA MET A 66 1.92 6.32 -0.66
C MET A 66 3.44 6.23 -0.83
N GLN A 67 3.93 6.10 -2.07
CA GLN A 67 5.37 6.12 -2.37
C GLN A 67 6.01 7.48 -2.05
N GLN A 68 5.32 8.59 -2.30
CA GLN A 68 5.79 9.93 -1.94
C GLN A 68 5.88 10.11 -0.42
N LEU A 69 4.85 9.70 0.31
CA LEU A 69 4.82 9.77 1.78
C LEU A 69 5.96 8.92 2.39
N GLN A 70 6.16 7.70 1.90
CA GLN A 70 7.31 6.87 2.25
C GLN A 70 8.65 7.56 1.98
N SER A 71 8.81 8.15 0.79
CA SER A 71 10.04 8.88 0.42
C SER A 71 10.30 10.11 1.29
N LEU A 72 9.26 10.69 1.87
CA LEU A 72 9.34 11.82 2.80
C LEU A 72 9.55 11.37 4.25
N GLY A 73 9.55 10.05 4.52
CA GLY A 73 9.62 9.49 5.86
C GLY A 73 8.34 9.67 6.69
N LEU A 74 7.22 9.96 6.03
CA LEU A 74 5.91 10.14 6.65
C LEU A 74 5.20 8.78 6.76
N SER A 75 5.45 8.08 7.86
CA SER A 75 4.79 6.81 8.18
C SER A 75 3.31 7.03 8.47
N GLN A 76 2.44 6.23 7.87
CA GLN A 76 1.01 6.22 8.23
C GLN A 76 0.75 5.36 9.47
N ASP A 77 -0.35 5.67 10.17
CA ASP A 77 -0.85 4.82 11.25
C ASP A 77 -1.25 3.42 10.73
N ASP A 78 -0.97 2.42 11.55
CA ASP A 78 -1.38 1.01 11.37
C ASP A 78 -2.87 0.86 11.03
N VAL A 79 -3.73 1.68 11.65
CA VAL A 79 -5.18 1.67 11.41
C VAL A 79 -5.51 2.15 10.00
N THR A 80 -4.84 3.20 9.53
CA THR A 80 -5.01 3.77 8.20
C THR A 80 -4.54 2.77 7.13
N LEU A 81 -3.39 2.14 7.37
CA LEU A 81 -2.83 1.09 6.51
C LEU A 81 -3.75 -0.14 6.43
N SER A 82 -4.25 -0.61 7.56
CA SER A 82 -5.20 -1.74 7.62
C SER A 82 -6.49 -1.45 6.83
N ASN A 83 -7.02 -0.23 6.94
CA ASN A 83 -8.22 0.19 6.22
C ASN A 83 -7.96 0.29 4.70
N LEU A 84 -6.84 0.87 4.30
CA LEU A 84 -6.41 0.93 2.90
C LEU A 84 -6.24 -0.46 2.29
N LYS A 85 -5.58 -1.37 3.01
CA LYS A 85 -5.39 -2.76 2.59
C LYS A 85 -6.72 -3.47 2.34
N LYS A 86 -7.68 -3.34 3.27
CA LYS A 86 -9.03 -3.90 3.11
C LYS A 86 -9.75 -3.33 1.89
N LEU A 87 -9.66 -2.01 1.69
CA LEU A 87 -10.29 -1.34 0.56
C LEU A 87 -9.70 -1.78 -0.79
N LEU A 88 -8.37 -1.95 -0.87
CA LEU A 88 -7.71 -2.46 -2.06
C LEU A 88 -8.04 -3.93 -2.35
N GLN A 89 -8.18 -4.75 -1.30
CA GLN A 89 -8.66 -6.13 -1.45
C GLN A 89 -10.10 -6.19 -1.96
N GLU A 90 -10.97 -5.30 -1.47
CA GLU A 90 -12.34 -5.15 -1.96
C GLU A 90 -12.36 -4.68 -3.42
N ALA A 91 -11.50 -3.74 -3.78
CA ALA A 91 -11.32 -3.31 -5.16
C ALA A 91 -10.92 -4.48 -6.06
N SER A 92 -9.86 -5.24 -5.73
CA SER A 92 -9.42 -6.41 -6.50
C SER A 92 -10.53 -7.43 -6.70
N ARG A 93 -11.31 -7.75 -5.66
CA ARG A 93 -12.47 -8.64 -5.77
C ARG A 93 -13.49 -8.13 -6.80
N THR A 94 -13.80 -6.83 -6.72
CA THR A 94 -14.79 -6.18 -7.57
C THR A 94 -14.36 -6.14 -9.05
N VAL A 95 -13.07 -5.93 -9.34
CA VAL A 95 -12.52 -5.96 -10.72
C VAL A 95 -12.12 -7.36 -11.19
N SER A 96 -12.16 -8.37 -10.31
CA SER A 96 -11.78 -9.73 -10.68
C SER A 96 -12.76 -10.31 -11.72
N PRO A 97 -12.26 -10.78 -12.87
CA PRO A 97 -13.11 -11.30 -13.95
C PRO A 97 -13.92 -12.54 -13.55
N ASN A 98 -13.50 -13.25 -12.49
CA ASN A 98 -14.21 -14.41 -11.94
C ASN A 98 -15.50 -14.03 -11.21
N GLU A 99 -15.55 -12.89 -10.51
CA GLU A 99 -16.79 -12.41 -9.89
C GLU A 99 -17.75 -11.82 -10.92
N GLN A 100 -17.21 -11.20 -11.97
CA GLN A 100 -17.99 -10.59 -13.05
C GLN A 100 -18.81 -11.60 -13.85
N ARG A 101 -18.38 -12.87 -13.94
CA ARG A 101 -19.17 -13.95 -14.55
C ARG A 101 -20.27 -14.49 -13.63
N ARG A 102 -20.13 -14.33 -12.32
CA ARG A 102 -21.07 -14.86 -11.31
C ARG A 102 -22.24 -13.89 -11.07
N ASN A 103 -21.99 -12.60 -11.15
CA ASN A 103 -23.00 -11.55 -10.96
C ASN A 103 -23.59 -11.07 -12.29
N ASN A 104 -24.68 -11.70 -12.72
CA ASN A 104 -25.46 -11.30 -13.91
C ASN A 104 -26.23 -9.96 -13.73
N LYS A 105 -25.97 -9.19 -12.67
CA LYS A 105 -26.57 -7.87 -12.38
C LYS A 105 -25.56 -6.76 -12.69
N ARG A 106 -25.49 -6.38 -13.98
CA ARG A 106 -24.55 -5.39 -14.50
C ARG A 106 -24.63 -3.99 -13.84
N MET A 107 -25.80 -3.57 -13.35
CA MET A 107 -26.02 -2.26 -12.72
C MET A 107 -25.46 -2.18 -11.29
N ALA A 108 -25.81 -3.13 -10.41
CA ALA A 108 -25.29 -3.16 -9.04
C ALA A 108 -23.75 -3.30 -8.99
N GLN A 109 -23.15 -3.91 -10.02
CA GLN A 109 -21.70 -4.00 -10.13
C GLN A 109 -21.05 -2.65 -10.49
N ASP A 110 -21.70 -1.83 -11.31
CA ASP A 110 -21.17 -0.50 -11.67
C ASP A 110 -21.24 0.46 -10.48
N ASP A 111 -22.32 0.40 -9.69
CA ASP A 111 -22.46 1.19 -8.46
C ASP A 111 -21.41 0.80 -7.42
N ASN A 112 -21.14 -0.50 -7.24
CA ASN A 112 -20.09 -0.98 -6.33
C ASN A 112 -18.68 -0.52 -6.77
N ILE A 113 -18.38 -0.55 -8.07
CA ILE A 113 -17.08 -0.07 -8.58
C ILE A 113 -16.91 1.42 -8.31
N LEU A 114 -17.95 2.24 -8.53
CA LEU A 114 -17.90 3.67 -8.21
C LEU A 114 -17.77 3.90 -6.71
N GLU A 115 -18.51 3.18 -5.86
CA GLU A 115 -18.41 3.32 -4.40
C GLU A 115 -16.98 3.08 -3.92
N VAL A 116 -16.35 1.99 -4.36
CA VAL A 116 -14.97 1.68 -4.00
C VAL A 116 -14.01 2.75 -4.55
N ALA A 117 -14.23 3.24 -5.78
CA ALA A 117 -13.43 4.31 -6.36
C ALA A 117 -13.51 5.60 -5.52
N TYR A 118 -14.70 6.02 -5.09
CA TYR A 118 -14.88 7.21 -4.24
C TYR A 118 -14.26 7.05 -2.85
N ARG A 119 -14.30 5.84 -2.28
CA ARG A 119 -13.61 5.56 -1.02
C ARG A 119 -12.09 5.69 -1.17
N ILE A 120 -11.53 5.21 -2.29
CA ILE A 120 -10.09 5.36 -2.56
C ILE A 120 -9.75 6.84 -2.77
N GLU A 121 -10.58 7.58 -3.51
CA GLU A 121 -10.43 9.04 -3.68
C GLU A 121 -10.41 9.77 -2.33
N TYR A 122 -11.32 9.42 -1.41
CA TYR A 122 -11.33 9.97 -0.06
C TYR A 122 -9.99 9.77 0.64
N PHE A 123 -9.41 8.56 0.58
CA PHE A 123 -8.09 8.30 1.15
C PHE A 123 -6.99 9.12 0.47
N VAL A 124 -6.99 9.23 -0.86
CA VAL A 124 -6.03 10.08 -1.59
C VAL A 124 -6.07 11.53 -1.11
N GLN A 125 -7.27 12.04 -0.77
CA GLN A 125 -7.42 13.42 -0.30
C GLN A 125 -7.01 13.59 1.16
N ILE A 126 -7.29 12.63 2.06
CA ILE A 126 -7.02 12.79 3.49
C ILE A 126 -5.63 12.34 3.94
N LEU A 127 -5.04 11.37 3.24
CA LEU A 127 -3.73 10.78 3.57
C LEU A 127 -2.64 11.83 3.80
N PRO A 128 -2.47 12.87 2.95
CA PRO A 128 -1.45 13.88 3.16
C PRO A 128 -1.67 14.67 4.45
N PHE A 129 -2.93 14.91 4.83
CA PHE A 129 -3.27 15.67 6.04
C PHE A 129 -3.08 14.84 7.30
N ILE A 130 -3.35 13.53 7.24
CA ILE A 130 -3.07 12.61 8.35
C ILE A 130 -1.55 12.49 8.51
N ALA A 131 -0.83 12.23 7.42
CA ALA A 131 0.63 12.11 7.40
C ALA A 131 1.36 13.32 7.98
N MET A 132 0.91 14.53 7.66
CA MET A 132 1.53 15.78 8.14
C MET A 132 1.12 16.15 9.56
N ARG A 133 0.10 15.53 10.14
CA ARG A 133 -0.38 15.84 11.49
C ARG A 133 0.52 15.23 12.58
N ASP A 134 1.26 14.19 12.25
CA ASP A 134 2.21 13.49 13.14
C ASP A 134 3.66 14.03 13.06
N VAL A 135 3.88 15.12 12.33
CA VAL A 135 5.17 15.85 12.24
C VAL A 135 5.17 17.08 13.14
#